data_AF-A0A2A5HSG7-F1
#
_entry.id   AF-A0A2A5HSG7-F1
#
_cell.length_a   1.000
_cell.length_b   1.000
_cell.length_c   1.000
_cell.angle_alpha   90.00
_cell.angle_beta   90.00
_cell.angle_gamma   90.00
#
_symmetry.space_group_name_H-M   'P 1'
#
loop_
_entity.id
_entity.type
_entity.pdbx_description
1 polymer ?
#
loop_
_entity_poly.entity_id
_entity_poly.type
_entity_poly.pdbx_seq_one_letter_code
_entity_poly.pdbx_strand_id
1 'polypeptide(L)'
;MIPEFTDNPLFSAWPFWVLELTPEAKNSEIEKAARDILAKINFKVPGADEFQTPIGKSTRDDYLLREAKSALQNPKVRLLAEFWFVSPSDIQVFAGAGQEGSGNDNAEDPYGVCLWAE
;
A
#
# COMPACT_ATOMS: atom_id res chain seq x y z
N MET A 1 -4.44 -21.54 -0.24
CA MET A 1 -3.97 -21.09 1.10
C MET A 1 -2.45 -21.19 1.17
N ILE A 2 -1.77 -20.04 1.13
CA ILE A 2 -0.30 -19.95 1.09
C ILE A 2 0.23 -20.01 2.54
N PRO A 3 1.12 -20.94 2.91
CA PRO A 3 1.56 -21.18 4.29
C PRO A 3 2.23 -19.97 4.96
N GLU A 4 2.89 -19.13 4.16
CA GLU A 4 3.66 -17.97 4.63
C GLU A 4 2.78 -16.92 5.33
N PHE A 5 1.46 -16.87 5.06
CA PHE A 5 0.53 -15.92 5.69
C PHE A 5 -0.13 -16.45 6.97
N THR A 6 0.05 -17.73 7.30
CA THR A 6 -0.52 -18.37 8.51
C THR A 6 0.44 -18.42 9.69
N ASP A 7 1.74 -18.43 9.44
CA ASP A 7 2.75 -18.58 10.50
C ASP A 7 3.07 -17.27 11.23
N ASN A 8 2.69 -16.12 10.65
CA ASN A 8 2.84 -14.82 11.29
C ASN A 8 1.52 -14.03 11.22
N PRO A 9 0.92 -13.67 12.38
CA PRO A 9 -0.36 -12.97 12.42
C PRO A 9 -0.31 -11.61 11.69
N LEU A 10 0.86 -10.98 11.58
CA LEU A 10 1.04 -9.74 10.83
C LEU A 10 0.66 -9.90 9.35
N PHE A 11 0.85 -11.08 8.78
CA PHE A 11 0.54 -11.33 7.38
C PHE A 11 -0.94 -11.57 7.11
N SER A 12 -1.79 -11.68 8.13
CA SER A 12 -3.19 -12.01 7.93
C SER A 12 -4.01 -10.90 7.25
N ALA A 13 -3.50 -9.67 7.22
CA ALA A 13 -4.10 -8.54 6.51
C ALA A 13 -3.80 -8.48 5.01
N TRP A 14 -3.07 -9.48 4.48
CA TRP A 14 -2.71 -9.58 3.07
C TRP A 14 -3.84 -9.38 2.04
N PRO A 15 -5.11 -9.79 2.27
CA PRO A 15 -6.14 -9.63 1.25
C PRO A 15 -6.43 -8.15 0.95
N PHE A 16 -6.27 -7.27 1.94
CA PHE A 16 -6.45 -5.83 1.78
C PHE A 16 -5.30 -5.21 0.99
N TRP A 17 -4.06 -5.64 1.23
CA TRP A 17 -2.89 -5.14 0.48
C TRP A 17 -2.91 -5.59 -0.98
N VAL A 18 -3.29 -6.84 -1.26
CA VAL A 18 -3.39 -7.37 -2.63
C VAL A 18 -4.43 -6.61 -3.46
N LEU A 19 -5.55 -6.25 -2.82
CA LEU A 19 -6.63 -5.50 -3.47
C LEU A 19 -6.48 -3.98 -3.37
N GLU A 20 -5.44 -3.49 -2.70
CA GLU A 20 -5.21 -2.06 -2.43
C GLU A 20 -6.41 -1.36 -1.79
N LEU A 21 -7.04 -2.04 -0.84
CA LEU A 21 -8.22 -1.56 -0.13
C LEU A 21 -7.93 -1.29 1.34
N THR A 22 -8.77 -0.46 1.94
CA THR A 22 -8.81 -0.23 3.39
C THR A 22 -9.82 -1.18 4.06
N PRO A 23 -9.68 -1.44 5.37
CA PRO A 23 -10.66 -2.22 6.16
C PRO A 23 -12.10 -1.69 6.08
N GLU A 24 -12.26 -0.39 5.82
CA GLU A 24 -13.55 0.28 5.70
C GLU A 24 -14.29 -0.05 4.39
N ALA A 25 -13.62 -0.74 3.45
CA ALA A 25 -14.18 -1.06 2.15
C ALA A 25 -15.40 -2.00 2.25
N LYS A 26 -16.45 -1.67 1.51
CA LYS A 26 -17.67 -2.49 1.40
C LYS A 26 -17.44 -3.67 0.46
N ASN A 27 -18.26 -4.72 0.61
CA ASN A 27 -18.22 -5.89 -0.29
C ASN A 27 -18.34 -5.53 -1.78
N SER A 28 -19.14 -4.51 -2.12
CA SER A 28 -19.24 -4.02 -3.50
C SER A 28 -17.95 -3.40 -4.03
N GLU A 29 -17.14 -2.78 -3.17
CA GLU A 29 -15.87 -2.17 -3.52
C GLU A 29 -14.78 -3.23 -3.69
N ILE A 30 -14.82 -4.28 -2.85
CA ILE A 30 -13.96 -5.47 -2.99
C ILE A 30 -14.12 -6.13 -4.36
N GLU A 31 -15.37 -6.38 -4.77
CA GLU A 31 -15.69 -6.96 -6.08
C GLU A 31 -15.21 -6.07 -7.24
N LYS A 32 -15.41 -4.75 -7.10
CA LYS A 32 -15.00 -3.77 -8.11
C LYS A 32 -13.47 -3.73 -8.23
N ALA A 33 -12.75 -3.59 -7.12
CA ALA A 33 -11.30 -3.51 -7.09
C ALA A 33 -10.65 -4.77 -7.68
N ALA A 34 -11.15 -5.96 -7.31
CA ALA A 34 -10.66 -7.21 -7.87
C ALA A 34 -10.84 -7.27 -9.40
N ARG A 35 -12.00 -6.86 -9.91
CA ARG A 35 -12.23 -6.82 -11.37
C ARG A 35 -11.33 -5.78 -12.06
N ASP A 36 -11.17 -4.61 -11.47
CA ASP A 36 -10.39 -3.51 -12.05
C ASP A 36 -8.89 -3.88 -12.11
N ILE A 37 -8.34 -4.49 -11.05
CA ILE A 37 -6.95 -4.95 -11.00
C ILE A 37 -6.72 -6.10 -11.99
N LEU A 38 -7.64 -7.08 -12.04
CA LEU A 38 -7.54 -8.19 -12.99
C LEU A 38 -7.53 -7.68 -14.44
N ALA A 39 -8.35 -6.69 -14.76
CA ALA A 39 -8.33 -6.05 -16.07
C ALA A 39 -6.97 -5.40 -16.35
N LYS A 40 -6.41 -4.64 -15.40
CA LYS A 40 -5.09 -4.01 -15.55
C LYS A 40 -3.96 -5.02 -15.78
N ILE A 41 -3.98 -6.16 -15.06
CA ILE A 41 -3.03 -7.25 -15.25
C ILE A 41 -3.16 -7.84 -16.67
N ASN A 42 -4.39 -8.12 -17.12
CA ASN A 42 -4.65 -8.64 -18.47
C ASN A 42 -4.22 -7.68 -19.58
N PHE A 43 -4.38 -6.37 -19.38
CA PHE A 43 -3.90 -5.34 -20.30
C PHE A 43 -2.40 -5.02 -20.15
N LYS A 44 -1.68 -5.71 -19.27
CA LYS A 44 -0.25 -5.52 -18.99
C LYS A 44 0.10 -4.07 -18.67
N VAL A 45 -0.74 -3.42 -17.88
CA VAL A 45 -0.48 -2.06 -17.38
C VAL A 45 0.77 -2.12 -16.48
N PRO A 46 1.78 -1.25 -16.68
CA PRO A 46 2.99 -1.25 -15.87
C PRO A 46 2.68 -1.09 -14.37
N GLY A 47 3.23 -1.97 -13.53
CA GLY A 47 3.04 -1.97 -12.08
C GLY A 47 1.69 -2.51 -11.60
N ALA A 48 0.84 -3.01 -12.49
CA ALA A 48 -0.43 -3.63 -12.10
C ALA A 48 -0.25 -5.00 -11.41
N ASP A 49 0.87 -5.65 -11.65
CA ASP A 49 1.31 -6.89 -11.01
C ASP A 49 2.08 -6.64 -9.70
N GLU A 50 2.34 -5.40 -9.33
CA GLU A 50 2.99 -5.05 -8.06
C GLU A 50 1.99 -4.47 -7.07
N PHE A 51 2.22 -4.72 -5.78
CA PHE A 51 1.49 -4.09 -4.68
C PHE A 51 2.41 -3.82 -3.49
N GLN A 52 2.01 -2.86 -2.64
CA GLN A 52 2.77 -2.52 -1.45
C GLN A 52 2.34 -3.37 -0.26
N THR A 53 3.31 -3.89 0.47
CA THR A 53 3.13 -4.55 1.76
C THR A 53 3.97 -3.86 2.82
N PRO A 54 3.67 -4.08 4.12
CA PRO A 54 4.50 -3.63 5.23
C PRO A 54 5.99 -3.90 5.13
N ILE A 55 6.38 -4.96 4.44
CA ILE A 55 7.77 -5.43 4.37
C ILE A 55 8.45 -5.03 3.06
N GLY A 56 7.68 -4.50 2.10
CA GLY A 56 8.18 -4.05 0.81
C GLY A 56 7.19 -4.26 -0.33
N LYS A 57 7.66 -4.10 -1.56
CA LYS A 57 6.87 -4.41 -2.75
C LYS A 57 6.81 -5.92 -2.96
N SER A 58 5.63 -6.41 -3.30
CA SER A 58 5.40 -7.81 -3.66
C SER A 58 4.65 -7.92 -4.98
N THR A 59 4.77 -9.06 -5.64
CA THR A 59 4.12 -9.34 -6.92
C THR A 59 2.80 -10.09 -6.68
N ARG A 60 1.72 -9.64 -7.32
CA ARG A 60 0.42 -10.31 -7.33
C ARG A 60 0.15 -10.99 -8.66
N ASP A 61 -0.43 -12.18 -8.56
CA ASP A 61 -0.92 -12.97 -9.68
C ASP A 61 -2.45 -13.09 -9.65
N ASP A 62 -3.06 -13.52 -10.75
CA ASP A 62 -4.51 -13.73 -10.87
C ASP A 62 -5.03 -14.75 -9.83
N TYR A 63 -4.25 -15.78 -9.52
CA TYR A 63 -4.57 -16.72 -8.45
C TYR A 63 -4.65 -16.02 -7.08
N LEU A 64 -3.67 -15.16 -6.77
CA LEU A 64 -3.61 -14.43 -5.50
C LEU A 64 -4.80 -13.46 -5.37
N LEU A 65 -5.20 -12.82 -6.46
CA LEU A 65 -6.33 -11.90 -6.49
C LEU A 65 -7.66 -12.61 -6.17
N ARG A 66 -7.85 -13.82 -6.71
CA ARG A 66 -9.04 -14.66 -6.45
C ARG A 66 -9.08 -15.14 -5.00
N GLU A 67 -7.94 -15.60 -4.49
CA GLU A 67 -7.83 -16.01 -3.08
C GLU A 67 -8.10 -14.83 -2.15
N ALA A 68 -7.56 -13.64 -2.42
CA ALA A 68 -7.78 -12.42 -1.62
C ALA A 68 -9.27 -12.05 -1.59
N LYS A 69 -9.91 -12.06 -2.76
CA LYS A 69 -11.35 -11.83 -2.89
C LYS A 69 -12.16 -12.85 -2.07
N SER A 70 -11.85 -14.13 -2.20
CA SER A 70 -12.56 -15.19 -1.46
C SER A 70 -12.34 -15.08 0.05
N ALA A 71 -11.14 -14.70 0.48
CA ALA A 71 -10.80 -14.47 1.88
C ALA A 71 -11.63 -13.35 2.49
N LEU A 72 -11.81 -12.22 1.79
CA LEU A 72 -12.61 -11.10 2.28
C LEU A 72 -14.12 -11.38 2.27
N GLN A 73 -14.61 -12.32 1.45
CA GLN A 73 -16.00 -12.76 1.49
C GLN A 73 -16.30 -13.60 2.74
N ASN A 74 -15.30 -14.20 3.38
CA ASN A 74 -15.49 -14.97 4.62
C ASN A 74 -15.42 -14.02 5.84
N PRO A 75 -16.50 -13.88 6.62
CA PRO A 75 -16.54 -12.92 7.73
C PRO A 75 -15.50 -13.21 8.82
N LYS A 76 -15.13 -14.48 9.04
CA LYS A 76 -14.12 -14.83 10.05
C LYS A 76 -12.71 -14.39 9.65
N VAL A 77 -12.37 -14.62 8.38
CA VAL A 77 -11.06 -14.24 7.83
C VAL A 77 -10.98 -12.73 7.69
N ARG A 78 -12.07 -12.10 7.24
CA ARG A 78 -12.19 -10.65 7.17
C ARG A 78 -11.95 -9.97 8.52
N LEU A 79 -12.61 -10.42 9.59
CA LEU A 79 -12.41 -9.84 10.93
C LEU A 79 -10.95 -9.87 11.38
N LEU A 80 -10.27 -10.99 11.13
CA LEU A 80 -8.86 -11.15 11.50
C LEU A 80 -7.96 -10.26 10.63
N ALA A 81 -8.24 -10.17 9.34
CA ALA A 81 -7.53 -9.28 8.41
C ALA A 81 -7.72 -7.80 8.78
N GLU A 82 -8.92 -7.40 9.22
CA GLU A 82 -9.20 -6.04 9.69
C GLU A 82 -8.40 -5.71 10.96
N PHE A 83 -8.32 -6.65 11.90
CA PHE A 83 -7.60 -6.48 13.16
C PHE A 83 -6.09 -6.28 12.98
N TRP A 84 -5.48 -6.99 12.02
CA TRP A 84 -4.04 -6.92 11.75
C TRP A 84 -3.67 -5.95 10.62
N PHE A 85 -4.63 -5.19 10.09
CA PHE A 85 -4.36 -4.28 9.00
C PHE A 85 -3.45 -3.13 9.45
N VAL A 86 -2.36 -2.96 8.72
CA VAL A 86 -1.46 -1.81 8.84
C VAL A 86 -1.43 -1.12 7.49
N SER A 87 -1.62 0.20 7.48
CA SER A 87 -1.52 0.97 6.26
C SER A 87 -0.05 1.02 5.81
N PRO A 88 0.25 0.82 4.51
CA PRO A 88 1.60 1.01 3.99
C PRO A 88 2.15 2.42 4.29
N SER A 89 1.29 3.43 4.37
CA SER A 89 1.65 4.81 4.71
C SER A 89 2.12 4.95 6.16
N ASP A 90 1.52 4.19 7.10
CA ASP A 90 1.90 4.24 8.52
C ASP A 90 3.33 3.70 8.71
N ILE A 91 3.78 2.81 7.83
CA ILE A 91 5.11 2.19 7.89
C ILE A 91 6.19 3.08 7.29
N GLN A 92 5.86 3.91 6.30
CA GLN A 92 6.82 4.89 5.77
C GLN A 92 7.24 5.91 6.84
N VAL A 93 6.37 6.20 7.81
CA VAL A 93 6.73 7.04 8.97
C VAL A 93 7.84 6.40 9.81
N PHE A 94 7.84 5.06 9.97
CA PHE A 94 8.89 4.34 10.70
C PHE A 94 10.16 4.14 9.86
N ALA A 95 10.05 3.97 8.54
CA ALA A 95 11.19 3.83 7.64
C ALA A 95 11.89 5.17 7.35
N GLY A 96 11.20 6.31 7.54
CA GLY A 96 11.74 7.66 7.35
C GLY A 96 12.62 8.19 8.49
N ALA A 97 12.73 7.49 9.63
CA ALA A 97 13.57 7.88 10.76
C ALA A 97 15.07 7.60 10.56
N GLY A 98 15.55 7.73 9.31
CA GLY A 98 16.93 7.46 8.89
C GLY A 98 17.45 8.37 7.78
N GLN A 99 16.83 9.54 7.54
CA GLN A 99 17.41 10.63 6.75
C GLN A 99 17.67 11.85 7.64
N GLU A 100 18.71 11.77 8.47
CA GLU A 100 19.43 12.96 8.95
C GLU A 100 20.61 13.25 8.02
N GLY A 101 20.69 14.48 7.51
CA GLY A 101 21.94 15.13 7.12
C GLY A 101 22.35 15.05 5.64
N SER A 102 21.97 16.06 4.85
CA SER A 102 22.89 16.65 3.88
C SER A 102 22.73 18.16 3.94
N GLY A 103 23.63 18.81 4.69
CA GLY A 103 23.74 20.25 4.74
C GLY A 103 23.98 20.83 3.35
N ASN A 104 23.43 22.01 3.13
CA ASN A 104 24.00 22.94 2.18
C ASN A 104 24.03 24.31 2.86
N ASP A 105 25.10 24.50 3.64
CA ASP A 105 25.58 25.84 3.99
C ASP A 105 26.07 26.48 2.69
N ASN A 106 25.21 27.27 2.04
CA ASN A 106 25.67 28.34 1.16
C ASN A 106 25.28 29.66 1.80
N ALA A 107 26.30 30.30 2.34
CA ALA A 107 26.31 31.67 2.79
C ALA A 107 26.17 32.64 1.58
N GLU A 108 25.67 33.84 1.90
CA GLU A 108 25.71 35.11 1.13
C GLU A 108 24.60 35.22 0.06
N ASP A 109 23.59 36.09 0.19
CA ASP A 109 23.74 37.55 0.20
C ASP A 109 22.67 38.31 1.04
N PRO A 110 23.06 39.35 1.81
CA PRO A 110 22.14 40.20 2.59
C PRO A 110 21.60 41.44 1.85
N TYR A 111 21.69 41.52 0.51
CA TYR A 111 21.23 42.68 -0.27
C TYR A 111 20.12 42.33 -1.27
N GLY A 112 18.98 41.83 -0.76
CA GLY A 112 17.72 41.79 -1.49
C GLY A 112 17.07 43.17 -1.54
N VAL A 113 17.42 43.97 -2.55
CA VAL A 113 16.93 45.32 -2.79
C VAL A 113 15.39 45.35 -2.89
N CYS A 114 14.75 46.09 -1.98
CA CYS A 114 13.36 46.53 -2.10
C CYS A 114 13.20 47.50 -3.28
N LEU A 115 12.78 47.01 -4.45
CA LEU A 115 12.22 47.87 -5.49
C LEU A 115 10.69 47.98 -5.30
N TRP A 116 10.26 49.02 -4.60
CA TRP A 116 8.93 49.60 -4.80
C TRP A 116 9.05 50.56 -5.98
N ALA A 117 8.30 50.29 -7.05
CA ALA A 117 8.05 51.25 -8.13
C ALA A 117 6.65 51.83 -7.92
N GLU A 118 6.57 53.16 -8.07
CA GLU A 118 5.42 54.07 -7.94
C GLU A 118 4.11 53.62 -8.57
#